data_AF-A0A962JHA2-F1
#
_entry.id   AF-A0A962JHA2-F1
#
_cell.length_a   1.000
_cell.length_b   1.000
_cell.length_c   1.000
_cell.angle_alpha   90.00
_cell.angle_beta   90.00
_cell.angle_gamma   90.00
#
_symmetry.space_group_name_H-M   'P 1'
#
loop_
_entity.id
_entity.type
_entity.pdbx_description
1 polymer ?
#
loop_
_entity_poly.entity_id
_entity_poly.type
_entity_poly.pdbx_seq_one_letter_code
_entity_poly.pdbx_strand_id
1 'polypeptide(L)' 'MSVNVKTAFKVSQVAGSLRMEGIVVSQHDERVIAGIIDGKIKADEKRRLLVEHYKKQNAVIA' A
#
# COMPACT_ATOMS: atom_id res chain seq x y z
N MET A 1 -18.33 5.87 -11.01
CA MET A 1 -18.00 5.90 -9.56
C MET A 1 -17.39 7.25 -9.25
N SER A 2 -17.92 7.99 -8.26
CA SER A 2 -17.35 9.29 -7.87
C SER A 2 -16.00 9.09 -7.17
N VAL A 3 -14.97 9.77 -7.65
CA VAL A 3 -13.64 9.77 -6.99
C VAL A 3 -13.79 10.44 -5.63
N ASN A 4 -13.41 9.76 -4.56
CA ASN A 4 -13.27 10.40 -3.25
C ASN A 4 -12.02 11.28 -3.28
N VAL A 5 -12.20 12.58 -3.51
CA VAL A 5 -11.11 13.55 -3.68
C VAL A 5 -10.17 13.57 -2.48
N LYS A 6 -10.69 13.38 -1.25
CA LYS A 6 -9.86 13.33 -0.03
C LYS A 6 -8.95 12.09 -0.02
N THR A 7 -9.47 10.95 -0.45
CA THR A 7 -8.69 9.71 -0.55
C THR A 7 -7.66 9.81 -1.65
N ALA A 8 -8.03 10.32 -2.83
CA ALA A 8 -7.11 10.52 -3.94
C ALA A 8 -5.92 11.42 -3.55
N PHE A 9 -6.20 12.54 -2.88
CA PHE A 9 -5.16 13.44 -2.38
C PHE A 9 -4.20 12.74 -1.39
N LYS A 10 -4.74 12.01 -0.41
CA LYS A 10 -3.91 11.26 0.55
C LYS A 10 -3.08 10.16 -0.10
N VAL A 11 -3.62 9.45 -1.10
CA VAL A 11 -2.87 8.47 -1.90
C VAL A 11 -1.71 9.17 -2.60
N SER A 12 -1.95 10.32 -3.23
CA SER A 12 -0.89 11.11 -3.87
C SER A 12 0.17 11.61 -2.89
N GLN A 13 -0.21 11.96 -1.66
CA GLN A 13 0.75 12.34 -0.61
C GLN A 13 1.67 11.17 -0.24
N VAL A 14 1.11 9.97 -0.05
CA VAL A 14 1.88 8.76 0.30
C VAL A 14 2.78 8.33 -0.86
N ALA A 15 2.26 8.29 -2.09
CA ALA A 15 3.07 7.94 -3.26
C ALA A 15 4.14 9.02 -3.54
N GLY A 16 3.80 10.28 -3.32
CA GLY A 16 4.72 11.42 -3.46
C GLY A 16 5.89 11.36 -2.49
N SER A 17 5.65 11.03 -1.21
CA SER A 17 6.74 10.90 -0.23
C SER A 17 7.72 9.80 -0.61
N LEU A 18 7.23 8.64 -1.04
CA LEU A 18 8.06 7.53 -1.50
C LEU A 18 8.84 7.89 -2.78
N ARG A 19 8.22 8.63 -3.70
CA ARG A 19 8.89 9.07 -4.93
C ARG A 19 10.06 10.02 -4.66
N MET A 20 9.98 10.87 -3.63
CA MET A 20 11.12 11.71 -3.23
C MET A 20 12.32 10.88 -2.76
N GLU A 21 12.08 9.66 -2.28
CA GLU A 21 13.10 8.69 -1.88
C GLU A 21 13.53 7.75 -3.04
N GLY A 22 13.01 7.98 -4.25
CA GLY A 22 13.29 7.16 -5.44
C GLY A 22 12.46 5.88 -5.54
N ILE A 23 11.44 5.71 -4.69
CA ILE A 23 10.57 4.53 -4.68
C ILE A 23 9.31 4.81 -5.50
N VAL A 24 9.04 3.97 -6.51
CA VAL A 24 7.84 4.07 -7.36
C VAL A 24 6.76 3.12 -6.86
N VAL A 25 5.60 3.67 -6.51
CA VAL A 25 4.43 2.89 -6.08
C VAL A 25 3.68 2.35 -7.31
N SER A 26 3.31 1.08 -7.28
CA SER A 26 2.53 0.48 -8.36
C SER A 26 1.06 0.91 -8.31
N GLN A 27 0.35 0.88 -9.44
CA GLN A 27 -1.10 1.11 -9.46
C GLN A 27 -1.89 0.13 -8.59
N HIS A 28 -1.37 -1.10 -8.40
CA HIS A 28 -1.98 -2.05 -7.48
C HIS A 28 -1.88 -1.54 -6.04
N ASP A 29 -0.71 -1.08 -5.62
CA ASP A 29 -0.47 -0.61 -4.27
C ASP A 29 -1.20 0.72 -3.99
N GLU A 30 -1.32 1.61 -4.97
CA GLU A 30 -2.16 2.81 -4.84
C GLU A 30 -3.63 2.47 -4.54
N ARG A 31 -4.18 1.42 -5.17
CA ARG A 31 -5.54 0.93 -4.87
C ARG A 31 -5.64 0.34 -3.46
N VAL A 32 -4.60 -0.35 -3.00
CA VAL A 32 -4.53 -0.88 -1.63
C VAL A 32 -4.48 0.27 -0.61
N ILE A 33 -3.64 1.28 -0.84
CA ILE A 33 -3.53 2.48 -0.01
C ILE A 33 -4.88 3.21 0.04
N ALA A 34 -5.56 3.37 -1.09
CA ALA A 34 -6.91 3.95 -1.15
C ALA A 34 -7.91 3.15 -0.31
N GLY A 35 -7.87 1.81 -0.41
CA GLY A 35 -8.72 0.92 0.39
C GLY A 35 -8.46 1.03 1.90
N ILE A 36 -7.21 1.24 2.30
CA ILE A 36 -6.83 1.49 3.71
C ILE A 36 -7.38 2.84 4.19
N ILE A 37 -7.18 3.91 3.41
CA ILE A 37 -7.66 5.26 3.75
C ILE A 37 -9.19 5.32 3.84
N ASP A 38 -9.88 4.60 2.96
CA ASP A 38 -11.34 4.47 2.97
C ASP A 38 -11.86 3.54 4.09
N GLY A 39 -10.97 2.88 4.86
CA GLY A 39 -11.35 1.93 5.91
C GLY A 39 -11.87 0.58 5.41
N LYS A 40 -11.79 0.31 4.10
CA LYS A 40 -12.19 -0.96 3.45
C LYS A 40 -11.17 -2.07 3.68
N ILE A 41 -9.90 -1.69 3.89
CA ILE A 41 -8.79 -2.61 4.16
C ILE A 41 -8.21 -2.26 5.52
N LYS A 42 -8.04 -3.28 6.36
CA LYS A 42 -7.36 -3.15 7.65
C LYS A 42 -5.84 -3.18 7.45
N ALA A 43 -5.18 -2.08 7.82
CA ALA A 43 -3.74 -1.90 7.58
C ALA A 43 -2.87 -2.90 8.35
N ASP A 44 -3.25 -3.23 9.58
CA ASP A 44 -2.61 -4.22 10.43
C ASP A 44 -2.67 -5.63 9.83
N GLU A 45 -3.83 -6.01 9.30
CA GLU A 45 -4.00 -7.28 8.60
C GLU A 45 -3.13 -7.34 7.33
N LYS A 46 -3.15 -6.28 6.52
CA LYS A 46 -2.33 -6.21 5.30
C LYS A 46 -0.83 -6.30 5.60
N ARG A 47 -0.37 -5.61 6.66
CA ARG A 47 1.01 -5.71 7.15
C ARG A 47 1.36 -7.13 7.58
N ARG A 48 0.49 -7.80 8.35
CA ARG A 48 0.71 -9.18 8.77
C ARG A 48 0.89 -10.11 7.57
N LEU A 49 0.02 -10.01 6.57
CA LEU A 49 0.11 -10.82 5.35
C LEU A 49 1.40 -10.56 4.56
N LEU A 50 1.83 -9.29 4.46
CA LEU A 50 3.08 -8.93 3.79
C LEU A 50 4.30 -9.56 4.48
N VAL A 51 4.36 -9.49 5.81
CA VAL A 51 5.44 -10.10 6.60
C VAL A 51 5.46 -11.62 6.43
N GLU A 52 4.30 -12.28 6.50
CA GLU A 52 4.22 -13.74 6.32
C GLU A 52 4.60 -14.16 4.89
N HIS A 53 4.24 -13.38 3.88
CA HIS A 53 4.67 -13.63 2.50
C HIS A 53 6.19 -13.51 2.35
N TYR A 54 6.78 -12.45 2.90
CA TYR A 54 8.23 -12.24 2.89
C TYR A 54 8.97 -13.38 3.60
N LYS A 55 8.49 -13.82 4.78
CA LYS A 55 9.06 -14.96 5.49
C LYS A 55 9.05 -16.22 4.62
N LYS A 56 7.93 -16.52 3.95
CA LYS A 56 7.83 -17.70 3.07
C LYS A 56 8.78 -17.62 1.87
N GLN A 57 8.94 -16.46 1.26
CA GLN A 57 9.87 -16.28 0.14
C GLN A 57 11.32 -16.46 0.57
N ASN A 58 11.71 -15.95 1.75
CA ASN A 58 13.07 -16.05 2.24
C ASN A 58 13.38 -17.37 2.96
N ALA A 59 12.36 -18.11 3.41
CA ALA A 59 12.53 -19.46 3.96
C ALA A 59 13.02 -20.48 2.91
N VAL A 60 12.93 -20.15 1.62
CA VAL A 60 13.48 -20.97 0.51
C VAL A 60 14.99 -20.73 0.33
N ILE A 61 15.54 -19.69 0.96
CA ILE A 61 16.96 -19.28 0.83
C ILE A 61 17.78 -19.72 2.07
N ALA A 62 17.13 -20.23 3.13
CA ALA A 62 17.75 -20.65 4.38
C ALA A 62 17.96 -22.18 4.46
#